data_AF-A0A8S4S5T6-F1
#
_entry.id   AF-A0A8S4S5T6-F1
#
_cell.length_a   1.000
_cell.length_b   1.000
_cell.length_c   1.000
_cell.angle_alpha   90.00
_cell.angle_beta   90.00
_cell.angle_gamma   90.00
#
_symmetry.space_group_name_H-M   'P 1'
#
loop_
_entity.id
_entity.type
_entity.pdbx_description
1 polymer ?
#
loop_
_entity_poly.entity_id
_entity_poly.type
_entity_poly.pdbx_seq_one_letter_code
_entity_poly.pdbx_strand_id
1 'polypeptide(L)'
;MGSLNIPEWSPDQVAEWMSGLGPKVAQYVPELRDKGLNGAKLLTLRCDDLEYLGVNIIGHQELILEAVEHLRNFLLGQYLKVMDYMINVLNIPTKNSQEN
;
A
#
# COMPACT_ATOMS: atom_id res chain seq x y z
N MET A 1 -2.21 19.37 0.52
CA MET A 1 -2.63 18.09 -0.06
C MET A 1 -2.96 17.17 1.09
N GLY A 2 -4.20 16.68 1.19
CA GLY A 2 -4.62 15.85 2.31
C GLY A 2 -3.73 14.62 2.41
N SER A 3 -3.42 14.19 3.64
CA SER A 3 -2.74 12.91 3.86
C SER A 3 -3.56 11.81 3.19
N LEU A 4 -2.99 11.14 2.18
CA LEU A 4 -3.60 9.96 1.58
C LEU A 4 -3.56 8.86 2.63
N ASN A 5 -4.65 8.70 3.38
CA ASN A 5 -4.79 7.62 4.34
C ASN A 5 -5.17 6.34 3.60
N ILE A 6 -4.18 5.73 2.95
CA ILE A 6 -4.36 4.53 2.12
C ILE A 6 -5.02 3.39 2.88
N PRO A 7 -4.68 3.09 4.15
CA PRO A 7 -5.41 2.09 4.94
C PRO A 7 -6.94 2.28 5.00
N GLU A 8 -7.42 3.52 4.90
CA GLU A 8 -8.85 3.87 4.95
C GLU A 8 -9.50 3.96 3.56
N TRP A 9 -8.77 3.65 2.49
CA TRP A 9 -9.35 3.67 1.15
C TRP A 9 -10.53 2.70 1.03
N SER A 10 -11.63 3.22 0.50
CA SER A 10 -12.79 2.42 0.12
C SER A 10 -12.46 1.49 -1.05
N PRO A 11 -13.27 0.44 -1.30
CA PRO A 11 -13.12 -0.38 -2.48
C PRO A 11 -13.13 0.41 -3.80
N ASP A 12 -13.91 1.49 -3.89
CA ASP A 12 -13.95 2.35 -5.08
C ASP A 12 -12.65 3.12 -5.28
N GLN A 13 -12.04 3.62 -4.21
CA GLN A 13 -10.74 4.30 -4.28
C GLN A 13 -9.62 3.34 -4.68
N VAL A 14 -9.65 2.10 -4.18
CA VAL A 14 -8.72 1.06 -4.62
C VAL A 14 -8.94 0.70 -6.08
N ALA A 15 -10.19 0.59 -6.52
CA ALA A 15 -10.56 0.32 -7.91
C ALA A 15 -10.05 1.41 -8.87
N GLU A 16 -10.18 2.68 -8.48
CA GLU A 16 -9.65 3.82 -9.23
C GLU A 16 -8.13 3.75 -9.34
N TRP A 17 -7.43 3.51 -8.22
CA TRP A 17 -5.97 3.36 -8.22
C TRP A 17 -5.49 2.19 -9.09
N MET A 18 -6.13 1.01 -8.97
CA MET A 18 -5.81 -0.18 -9.76
C MET A 18 -6.03 0.04 -11.26
N SER A 19 -7.05 0.80 -11.64
CA SER A 19 -7.32 1.17 -13.04
C SER A 19 -6.17 2.00 -13.64
N GLY A 20 -5.50 2.80 -12.80
CA GLY A 20 -4.33 3.61 -13.17
C GLY A 20 -3.06 2.81 -13.46
N LEU A 21 -2.98 1.53 -13.07
CA LEU A 21 -1.82 0.65 -13.35
C LEU A 21 -1.77 0.17 -14.81
N GLY A 22 -2.83 0.43 -15.59
CA GLY A 22 -2.89 0.15 -17.01
C GLY A 22 -3.87 -0.97 -17.38
N PRO A 23 -4.06 -1.20 -18.69
CA PRO A 23 -5.16 -2.04 -19.20
C PRO A 23 -5.07 -3.50 -18.75
N LYS A 24 -3.85 -4.01 -18.49
CA LYS A 24 -3.63 -5.37 -17.98
C LYS A 24 -4.23 -5.58 -16.58
N VAL A 25 -4.28 -4.54 -15.76
CA VAL A 25 -4.83 -4.60 -14.40
C VAL A 25 -6.28 -4.13 -14.37
N ALA A 26 -6.63 -3.12 -15.17
CA ALA A 26 -7.97 -2.53 -15.21
C ALA A 26 -9.09 -3.56 -15.45
N GLN A 27 -8.80 -4.64 -16.20
CA GLN A 27 -9.76 -5.73 -16.43
C GLN A 27 -10.23 -6.44 -15.15
N TYR A 28 -9.44 -6.43 -14.08
CA TYR A 28 -9.77 -7.09 -12.81
C TYR A 28 -10.57 -6.20 -11.86
N VAL A 29 -10.60 -4.89 -12.11
CA VAL A 29 -11.20 -3.89 -11.21
C VAL A 29 -12.65 -4.20 -10.82
N PRO A 30 -13.55 -4.64 -11.74
CA PRO A 30 -14.90 -5.01 -11.35
C PRO A 30 -14.94 -6.12 -10.29
N GLU A 31 -14.18 -7.20 -10.50
CA GLU A 31 -14.12 -8.35 -9.59
C GLU A 31 -13.49 -7.98 -8.24
N LEU A 32 -12.43 -7.16 -8.25
CA LEU A 32 -11.76 -6.67 -7.04
C LEU A 32 -12.70 -5.80 -6.19
N ARG A 33 -13.48 -4.94 -6.85
CA ARG A 33 -14.47 -4.08 -6.20
C ARG A 33 -15.59 -4.91 -5.60
N ASP A 34 -16.14 -5.87 -6.35
CA ASP A 34 -17.24 -6.73 -5.90
C ASP A 34 -16.80 -7.64 -4.72
N LYS A 35 -15.53 -8.06 -4.69
CA LYS A 35 -14.92 -8.77 -3.55
C LYS A 35 -14.51 -7.86 -2.38
N GLY A 36 -14.75 -6.55 -2.49
CA GLY A 36 -14.51 -5.59 -1.41
C GLY A 36 -13.03 -5.47 -1.03
N LEU A 37 -12.14 -5.43 -2.03
CA LEU A 37 -10.72 -5.12 -1.82
C LEU A 37 -10.59 -3.64 -1.41
N ASN A 38 -10.32 -3.39 -0.13
CA ASN A 38 -10.13 -2.05 0.44
C ASN A 38 -8.65 -1.74 0.69
N GLY A 39 -8.34 -0.53 1.14
CA GLY A 39 -6.98 -0.06 1.37
C GLY A 39 -6.15 -0.93 2.31
N ALA A 40 -6.74 -1.34 3.44
CA ALA A 40 -6.07 -2.24 4.38
C ALA A 40 -5.69 -3.59 3.74
N LYS A 41 -6.60 -4.21 2.98
CA LYS A 41 -6.33 -5.47 2.27
C LYS A 41 -5.34 -5.29 1.11
N LEU A 42 -5.43 -4.18 0.38
CA LEU A 42 -4.51 -3.82 -0.70
C LEU A 42 -3.06 -3.83 -0.18
N LEU A 43 -2.83 -3.19 0.97
CA LEU A 43 -1.51 -3.10 1.58
C LEU A 43 -1.00 -4.44 2.12
N THR A 44 -1.84 -5.48 2.23
CA THR A 44 -1.43 -6.82 2.68
C THR A 44 -1.45 -7.89 1.59
N LEU A 45 -1.74 -7.52 0.34
CA LEU A 45 -1.86 -8.46 -0.78
C LEU A 45 -0.64 -9.38 -0.92
N ARG A 46 -0.95 -10.66 -1.18
CA ARG A 46 -0.03 -11.74 -1.55
C ARG A 46 -0.48 -12.42 -2.85
N CYS A 47 0.36 -13.30 -3.39
CA CYS A 47 0.03 -14.06 -4.59
C CYS A 47 -1.27 -14.86 -4.43
N ASP A 48 -1.42 -15.59 -3.31
CA ASP A 48 -2.60 -16.42 -3.04
C ASP A 48 -3.90 -15.59 -2.98
N ASP A 49 -3.83 -14.35 -2.47
CA ASP A 49 -4.97 -13.43 -2.46
C ASP A 49 -5.35 -13.03 -3.89
N LEU A 50 -4.36 -12.77 -4.75
CA LEU A 50 -4.58 -12.40 -6.15
C LEU A 50 -5.21 -13.55 -6.94
N GLU A 51 -4.81 -14.79 -6.69
CA GLU A 51 -5.45 -15.98 -7.26
C GLU A 51 -6.92 -16.09 -6.82
N TYR A 52 -7.20 -15.92 -5.52
CA TYR A 52 -8.58 -15.89 -5.01
C TYR A 52 -9.42 -14.75 -5.61
N LEU A 53 -8.78 -13.62 -5.91
CA LEU A 53 -9.39 -12.47 -6.58
C LEU A 53 -9.57 -12.67 -8.09
N GLY A 54 -9.09 -13.79 -8.66
CA GLY A 54 -9.25 -14.14 -10.09
C GLY A 54 -8.09 -13.72 -10.98
N VAL A 55 -7.00 -13.21 -10.40
CA VAL A 55 -5.78 -12.84 -11.11
C VAL A 55 -4.83 -14.04 -11.13
N ASN A 56 -4.98 -14.91 -12.13
CA ASN A 56 -4.20 -16.16 -12.23
C ASN A 56 -2.96 -16.06 -13.13
N ILE A 57 -2.78 -14.94 -13.83
CA ILE A 57 -1.64 -14.74 -14.73
C ILE A 57 -0.47 -14.21 -13.90
N ILE A 58 0.62 -14.99 -13.79
CA ILE A 58 1.80 -14.67 -12.99
C ILE A 58 2.33 -13.26 -13.30
N GLY A 59 2.52 -12.93 -14.57
CA GLY A 59 3.02 -11.59 -14.96
C GLY A 59 2.06 -10.43 -14.59
N HIS A 60 0.77 -10.69 -14.39
CA HIS A 60 -0.17 -9.68 -13.88
C HIS A 60 -0.10 -9.59 -12.35
N GLN A 61 0.09 -10.73 -11.67
CA GLN A 61 0.30 -10.76 -10.23
C GLN A 61 1.56 -9.98 -9.85
N GLU A 62 2.67 -10.21 -10.56
CA GLU A 62 3.95 -9.51 -10.35
C GLU A 62 3.80 -7.99 -10.49
N LEU A 63 3.15 -7.54 -11.56
CA LEU A 63 2.91 -6.11 -11.82
C LEU A 63 2.11 -5.46 -10.69
N ILE A 64 1.04 -6.11 -10.22
CA ILE A 64 0.21 -5.60 -9.13
C ILE A 64 1.02 -5.56 -7.83
N LEU A 65 1.74 -6.63 -7.50
CA LEU A 65 2.53 -6.73 -6.27
C LEU A 65 3.68 -5.71 -6.25
N GLU A 66 4.34 -5.46 -7.38
CA GLU A 66 5.36 -4.42 -7.52
C GLU A 66 4.76 -3.03 -7.25
N ALA A 67 3.61 -2.72 -7.85
CA ALA A 67 2.91 -1.46 -7.60
C ALA A 67 2.49 -1.28 -6.14
N VAL A 68 1.99 -2.35 -5.49
CA VAL A 68 1.64 -2.36 -4.07
C VAL A 68 2.88 -2.17 -3.19
N GLU A 69 4.01 -2.77 -3.57
CA GLU A 69 5.26 -2.62 -2.84
C GLU A 69 5.79 -1.18 -2.91
N HIS A 70 5.71 -0.54 -4.08
CA HIS A 70 6.00 0.89 -4.20
C HIS A 70 5.08 1.74 -3.31
N LEU A 71 3.80 1.40 -3.22
CA LEU A 71 2.85 2.09 -2.35
C LEU A 71 3.23 1.98 -0.87
N ARG A 72 3.60 0.77 -0.41
CA ARG A 72 4.09 0.53 0.96
C ARG A 72 5.35 1.33 1.26
N ASN A 73 6.32 1.32 0.35
CA ASN A 73 7.58 2.05 0.50
C ASN A 73 7.36 3.56 0.56
N PHE A 74 6.41 4.08 -0.22
CA PHE A 74 6.02 5.48 -0.15
C PHE A 74 5.45 5.82 1.24
N LEU A 75 4.54 5.00 1.77
CA LEU A 75 3.95 5.20 3.10
C LEU A 75 5.02 5.14 4.20
N LEU A 76 5.87 4.10 4.19
CA LEU A 76 6.96 3.96 5.15
C LEU A 76 7.90 5.18 5.12
N GLY A 77 8.24 5.66 3.92
CA GLY A 77 9.04 6.87 3.75
C GLY A 77 8.38 8.12 4.35
N GLN A 78 7.05 8.23 4.31
CA GLN A 78 6.35 9.33 4.99
C GLN A 78 6.43 9.20 6.51
N TYR A 79 6.22 8.00 7.06
CA TYR A 79 6.34 7.75 8.50
C TYR A 79 7.76 8.06 9.00
N LEU A 80 8.80 7.60 8.29
CA LEU A 80 10.18 7.87 8.66
C LEU A 80 10.50 9.37 8.68
N LYS A 81 10.00 10.15 7.70
CA LYS A 81 10.15 11.62 7.68
C LYS A 81 9.44 12.30 8.85
N VAL A 82 8.25 11.82 9.21
CA VAL A 82 7.50 12.34 10.37
C VAL A 82 8.26 12.02 11.67
N MET A 83 8.78 10.80 11.81
CA MET A 83 9.56 10.40 12.99
C MET A 83 10.87 11.18 13.10
N ASP A 84 11.60 11.38 11.99
CA ASP A 84 12.81 12.22 11.96
C ASP A 84 12.51 13.66 12.38
N TYR A 85 11.43 14.26 11.87
CA TYR A 85 10.98 15.57 12.31
C TYR A 85 10.65 15.60 13.81
N MET A 86 9.92 14.60 14.32
CA MET A 86 9.58 14.53 15.74
C MET A 86 10.82 14.40 16.61
N ILE A 87 11.81 13.58 16.23
CA ILE A 87 13.07 13.43 16.97
C ILE A 87 13.83 14.75 16.99
N ASN A 88 13.97 15.41 15.82
CA ASN A 88 14.75 16.63 15.67
C ASN A 88 14.10 17.86 16.33
N VAL A 89 12.77 17.96 16.31
CA VAL A 89 12.04 19.13 16.86
C VAL A 89 11.70 18.96 18.33
N LEU A 90 11.38 17.75 18.79
CA LEU A 90 11.06 17.51 20.20
C LEU A 90 12.30 17.17 21.04
N ASN A 91 13.49 17.17 20.43
CA ASN A 91 14.76 16.85 21.07
C ASN A 91 14.67 15.58 21.92
N ILE A 92 13.93 14.59 21.43
CA ILE A 92 13.69 13.34 22.16
C ILE A 92 15.05 12.66 22.28
N PRO A 93 15.56 12.41 23.50
CA PRO A 93 16.81 11.69 23.66
C PRO A 93 16.61 10.30 23.05
N THR A 94 17.26 10.04 21.93
CA THR A 94 17.40 8.67 21.46
C THR A 94 18.22 7.97 22.53
N LYS A 95 17.70 6.85 23.07
CA LYS A 95 18.42 6.04 24.07
C LYS A 95 19.66 5.42 23.41
N ASN A 96 20.68 6.23 23.20
CA ASN A 96 22.05 5.85 22.93
C ASN A 96 22.91 6.57 23.95
N SER A 97 22.86 6.09 25.19
CA SER A 97 23.96 6.07 26.16
C SER A 97 23.47 5.59 27.54
N GLN A 98 24.24 4.64 28.09
CA GLN A 98 24.23 4.04 29.44
C GLN A 98 23.26 2.85 29.56
N GLU A 99 23.69 1.60 29.82
CA GLU A 99 24.72 1.01 30.70
C GLU A 99 25.14 -0.34 30.07
N ASN A 100 26.35 -0.91 30.09
CA ASN A 100 27.61 -0.79 30.83
C ASN A 100 28.77 -1.21 29.90
#